data_AF-A0A6M1T5D1-F1
#
_entry.id   AF-A0A6M1T5D1-F1
#
_cell.length_a   1.000
_cell.length_b   1.000
_cell.length_c   1.000
_cell.angle_alpha   90.00
_cell.angle_beta   90.00
_cell.angle_gamma   90.00
#
_symmetry.space_group_name_H-M   'P 1'
#
loop_
_entity.id
_entity.type
_entity.pdbx_description
1 polymer ?
#
loop_
_entity_poly.entity_id
_entity_poly.type
_entity_poly.pdbx_seq_one_letter_code
_entity_poly.pdbx_strand_id
1 'polypeptide(L)'
;MKTQPKRITANDLPITLTDLKVINQSNILMYIAKFVFYIAIIFLVVGIGTLLFGPSSLRVGISGPTFTEFVLLNPGPITSIGAGLTFIGNLLDAQSMKCLEKYVEENYVLYNNHGNPAKEAVIGLDCEDGNKLVLSYLPIDNTEEEKIAAQRTS
;
A
#
# COMPACT_ATOMS: atom_id res chain seq x y z
N MET A 1 29.47 -6.25 -1.99
CA MET A 1 29.48 -7.56 -1.30
C MET A 1 28.04 -8.02 -1.15
N LYS A 2 27.64 -9.15 -1.74
CA LYS A 2 26.33 -9.75 -1.45
C LYS A 2 26.42 -10.40 -0.07
N THR A 3 25.66 -9.89 0.90
CA THR A 3 25.46 -10.55 2.19
C THR A 3 24.76 -11.88 1.94
N GLN A 4 25.20 -12.96 2.61
CA GLN A 4 24.46 -14.20 2.55
C GLN A 4 23.12 -14.05 3.27
N PRO A 5 22.02 -14.58 2.72
CA PRO A 5 20.71 -14.46 3.35
C PRO A 5 20.72 -15.16 4.72
N LYS A 6 20.15 -14.47 5.71
CA LYS A 6 20.00 -14.96 7.08
C LYS A 6 18.94 -16.06 7.09
N ARG A 7 19.31 -17.22 7.65
CA ARG A 7 18.39 -18.33 7.86
C ARG A 7 17.51 -18.03 9.06
N ILE A 8 16.21 -18.13 8.89
CA ILE A 8 15.22 -17.97 9.96
C ILE A 8 14.28 -19.18 9.98
N THR A 9 13.83 -19.58 11.17
CA THR A 9 12.86 -20.67 11.35
C THR A 9 11.53 -20.13 11.84
N ALA A 10 10.47 -20.95 11.83
CA ALA A 10 9.16 -20.56 12.34
C ALA A 10 9.21 -20.12 13.81
N ASN A 11 10.11 -20.70 14.62
CA ASN A 11 10.28 -20.35 16.03
C ASN A 11 10.99 -19.01 16.25
N ASP A 12 11.70 -18.51 15.23
CA ASP A 12 12.37 -17.21 15.30
C ASP A 12 11.40 -16.06 14.99
N LEU A 13 10.23 -16.36 14.42
CA LEU A 13 9.21 -15.38 14.05
C LEU A 13 8.18 -15.22 15.20
N PRO A 14 7.66 -14.01 15.45
CA PRO A 14 7.89 -12.78 14.68
C PRO A 14 9.24 -12.10 14.97
N ILE A 15 9.87 -11.54 13.93
CA ILE A 15 11.10 -10.74 14.05
C ILE A 15 10.78 -9.28 13.76
N THR A 16 11.10 -8.40 14.70
CA THR A 16 11.04 -6.96 14.46
C THR A 16 12.39 -6.46 13.97
N LEU A 17 12.41 -5.88 12.77
CA LEU A 17 13.56 -5.20 12.21
C LEU A 17 13.43 -3.71 12.47
N THR A 18 14.43 -3.15 13.15
CA THR A 18 14.55 -1.71 13.42
C THR A 18 15.75 -1.14 12.66
N ASP A 19 15.64 0.15 12.31
CA ASP A 19 16.77 0.99 11.90
C ASP A 19 17.47 0.58 10.59
N LEU A 20 16.73 -0.03 9.68
CA LEU A 20 17.21 -0.28 8.33
C LEU A 20 16.99 0.94 7.45
N LYS A 21 18.03 1.35 6.72
CA LYS A 21 17.94 2.44 5.72
C LYS A 21 16.80 2.22 4.72
N VAL A 22 16.55 0.96 4.34
CA VAL A 22 15.46 0.56 3.46
C VAL A 22 14.09 0.78 4.11
N ILE A 23 13.94 0.43 5.40
CA ILE A 23 12.70 0.70 6.16
C ILE A 23 12.44 2.21 6.20
N ASN A 24 13.45 3.03 6.49
CA ASN A 24 13.26 4.48 6.53
C ASN A 24 12.85 5.05 5.16
N GLN A 25 13.46 4.57 4.06
CA GLN A 25 13.11 5.00 2.71
C GLN A 25 11.67 4.59 2.33
N SER A 26 11.28 3.35 2.61
CA SER A 26 9.92 2.88 2.37
C SER A 26 8.90 3.63 3.23
N ASN A 27 9.22 3.93 4.49
CA ASN A 27 8.33 4.71 5.36
C ASN A 27 8.12 6.12 4.85
N ILE A 28 9.17 6.82 4.41
CA ILE A 28 9.01 8.15 3.80
C ILE A 28 8.07 8.07 2.59
N LEU A 29 8.22 7.05 1.73
CA LEU A 29 7.32 6.84 0.60
C LEU A 29 5.88 6.54 1.04
N MET A 30 5.68 5.72 2.07
CA MET A 30 4.36 5.45 2.65
C MET A 30 3.73 6.71 3.25
N TYR A 31 4.50 7.54 3.96
CA TYR A 31 4.01 8.82 4.49
C TYR A 31 3.60 9.77 3.37
N ILE A 32 4.41 9.88 2.31
CA ILE A 32 4.07 10.67 1.14
C ILE A 32 2.82 10.11 0.46
N ALA A 33 2.72 8.78 0.30
CA ALA A 33 1.56 8.12 -0.29
C ALA A 33 0.28 8.43 0.49
N LYS A 34 0.29 8.27 1.83
CA LYS A 34 -0.82 8.61 2.72
C LYS A 34 -1.19 10.09 2.62
N PHE A 35 -0.20 10.98 2.62
CA PHE A 35 -0.43 12.42 2.50
C PHE A 35 -1.08 12.79 1.15
N VAL A 36 -0.55 12.26 0.04
CA VAL A 36 -1.11 12.45 -1.30
C VAL A 36 -2.53 11.89 -1.36
N PHE A 37 -2.78 10.73 -0.77
CA PHE A 37 -4.10 10.11 -0.71
C PHE A 37 -5.11 10.95 0.08
N TYR A 38 -4.73 11.54 1.21
CA TYR A 38 -5.61 12.44 1.95
C TYR A 38 -5.96 13.70 1.16
N ILE A 39 -4.97 14.30 0.48
CA ILE A 39 -5.24 15.41 -0.44
C ILE A 39 -6.20 14.96 -1.54
N ALA A 40 -5.96 13.79 -2.14
CA ALA A 40 -6.80 13.25 -3.19
C ALA A 40 -8.27 13.10 -2.76
N ILE A 41 -8.50 12.60 -1.53
CA ILE A 41 -9.84 12.50 -0.93
C ILE A 41 -10.50 13.87 -0.83
N ILE A 42 -9.78 14.91 -0.37
CA ILE A 42 -10.33 16.27 -0.27
C ILE A 42 -10.80 16.76 -1.64
N PHE A 43 -9.97 16.60 -2.68
CA PHE A 43 -10.33 17.00 -4.04
C PHE A 43 -11.52 16.19 -4.57
N LEU A 44 -11.58 14.88 -4.32
CA LEU A 44 -12.71 14.04 -4.71
C LEU A 44 -14.00 14.46 -4.01
N VAL A 45 -13.96 14.70 -2.69
CA VAL A 45 -15.14 15.11 -1.91
C VAL A 45 -15.64 16.47 -2.38
N VAL A 46 -14.76 17.44 -2.60
CA VAL A 46 -15.14 18.76 -3.11
C VAL A 46 -15.70 18.68 -4.53
N GLY A 47 -15.03 17.93 -5.42
CA GLY A 47 -15.45 17.77 -6.81
C GLY A 47 -16.79 17.05 -6.94
N ILE A 48 -16.93 15.88 -6.32
CA ILE A 48 -18.17 15.08 -6.33
C ILE A 48 -19.29 15.83 -5.60
N GLY A 49 -18.98 16.44 -4.44
CA GLY A 49 -19.96 17.23 -3.69
C GLY A 49 -20.51 18.38 -4.52
N THR A 50 -19.65 19.05 -5.31
CA THR A 50 -20.08 20.10 -6.23
C THR A 50 -20.87 19.53 -7.42
N LEU A 51 -20.52 18.36 -7.95
CA LEU A 51 -21.31 17.74 -9.03
C LEU A 51 -22.72 17.37 -8.57
N LEU A 52 -22.88 16.91 -7.33
CA LEU A 52 -24.16 16.44 -6.80
C LEU A 52 -25.03 17.54 -6.20
N PHE A 53 -24.42 18.48 -5.48
CA PHE A 53 -25.12 19.52 -4.72
C PHE A 53 -24.82 20.93 -5.24
N GLY A 54 -24.11 21.05 -6.36
CA GLY A 54 -23.77 22.33 -6.95
C GLY A 54 -25.01 23.09 -7.43
N PRO A 55 -24.98 24.43 -7.36
CA PRO A 55 -26.07 25.25 -7.85
C PRO A 55 -26.19 25.13 -9.38
N SER A 56 -27.43 25.10 -9.88
CA SER A 56 -27.71 25.00 -11.32
C SER A 56 -27.25 26.21 -12.13
N SER A 57 -27.02 27.34 -11.48
CA SER A 57 -26.51 28.56 -12.11
C SER A 57 -25.64 29.33 -11.12
N LEU A 58 -24.46 29.76 -11.58
CA LEU A 58 -23.56 30.62 -10.83
C LEU A 58 -23.49 31.99 -11.51
N ARG A 59 -23.68 33.07 -10.76
CA ARG A 59 -23.49 34.43 -11.28
C ARG A 59 -22.08 34.89 -10.93
N VAL A 60 -21.25 35.08 -11.95
CA VAL A 60 -19.88 35.55 -11.79
C VAL A 60 -19.85 37.07 -11.89
N GLY A 61 -19.13 37.73 -10.96
CA GLY A 61 -18.95 39.17 -11.00
C GLY A 61 -18.15 39.64 -12.22
N ILE A 62 -18.32 40.91 -12.61
CA ILE A 62 -17.57 41.52 -13.74
C ILE A 62 -16.06 41.51 -13.48
N SER A 63 -15.64 41.49 -12.22
CA SER A 63 -14.24 41.38 -11.78
C SER A 63 -13.64 39.97 -11.93
N GLY A 64 -14.42 38.99 -12.39
CA GLY A 64 -14.04 37.59 -12.51
C GLY A 64 -14.55 36.71 -11.37
N PRO A 65 -14.35 35.38 -11.47
CA PRO A 65 -14.79 34.44 -10.45
C PRO A 65 -13.88 34.51 -9.22
N THR A 66 -14.50 34.51 -8.04
CA THR A 66 -13.83 34.23 -6.78
C THR A 66 -13.32 32.79 -6.75
N PHE A 67 -12.42 32.47 -5.83
CA PHE A 67 -11.86 31.11 -5.70
C PHE A 67 -12.95 30.04 -5.52
N THR A 68 -13.96 30.32 -4.71
CA THR A 68 -15.10 29.41 -4.50
C THR A 68 -15.94 29.25 -5.75
N GLU A 69 -16.19 30.33 -6.49
CA GLU A 69 -16.89 30.27 -7.76
C GLU A 69 -16.11 29.49 -8.82
N PHE A 70 -14.78 29.62 -8.83
CA PHE A 70 -13.92 28.85 -9.71
C PHE A 70 -14.01 27.34 -9.44
N VAL A 71 -14.04 26.95 -8.16
CA VAL A 71 -14.25 25.56 -7.75
C VAL A 71 -15.61 25.05 -8.20
N LEU A 72 -16.67 25.85 -8.00
CA LEU A 72 -18.03 25.50 -8.40
C LEU A 72 -18.22 25.38 -9.91
N LEU A 73 -17.45 26.15 -10.69
CA LEU A 73 -17.47 26.13 -12.16
C LEU A 73 -16.70 24.93 -12.75
N ASN A 74 -15.73 24.38 -12.02
CA ASN A 74 -14.83 23.34 -12.54
C ASN A 74 -14.83 22.05 -11.69
N PRO A 75 -16.00 21.48 -11.37
CA PRO A 75 -16.03 20.32 -10.49
C PRO A 75 -15.48 19.04 -11.16
N GLY A 76 -15.62 18.92 -12.49
CA GLY A 76 -15.04 17.84 -13.27
C GLY A 76 -13.51 17.80 -13.17
N PRO A 77 -12.79 18.86 -13.57
CA PRO A 77 -11.33 18.93 -13.42
C PRO A 77 -10.83 18.66 -11.99
N ILE A 78 -11.51 19.20 -10.98
CA ILE A 78 -11.16 18.97 -9.56
C ILE A 78 -11.31 17.49 -9.19
N THR A 79 -12.41 16.86 -9.61
CA THR A 79 -12.64 15.42 -9.39
C THR A 79 -11.57 14.59 -10.09
N SER A 80 -11.23 14.92 -11.34
CA SER A 80 -10.19 14.21 -12.10
C SER A 80 -8.81 14.32 -11.46
N ILE A 81 -8.45 15.50 -10.92
CA ILE A 81 -7.20 15.67 -10.15
C ILE A 81 -7.22 14.78 -8.91
N GLY A 82 -8.32 14.77 -8.16
CA GLY A 82 -8.49 13.90 -7.00
C GLY A 82 -8.35 12.42 -7.36
N ALA A 83 -8.99 11.96 -8.43
CA ALA A 83 -8.86 10.58 -8.91
C ALA A 83 -7.42 10.24 -9.33
N GLY A 84 -6.75 11.15 -10.04
CA GLY A 84 -5.35 10.99 -10.45
C GLY A 84 -4.40 10.91 -9.27
N LEU A 85 -4.56 11.78 -8.28
CA LEU A 85 -3.77 11.74 -7.04
C LEU A 85 -4.02 10.46 -6.25
N THR A 86 -5.26 9.95 -6.22
CA THR A 86 -5.59 8.68 -5.58
C THR A 86 -4.82 7.54 -6.22
N PHE A 87 -4.79 7.49 -7.56
CA PHE A 87 -4.03 6.49 -8.29
C PHE A 87 -2.52 6.58 -8.00
N ILE A 88 -1.96 7.79 -7.97
CA ILE A 88 -0.55 8.02 -7.64
C ILE A 88 -0.24 7.57 -6.21
N GLY A 89 -1.09 7.90 -5.24
CA GLY A 89 -0.94 7.48 -3.84
C GLY A 89 -0.88 5.95 -3.72
N ASN A 90 -1.82 5.25 -4.36
CA ASN A 90 -1.85 3.79 -4.37
C ASN A 90 -0.62 3.17 -5.06
N LEU A 91 -0.14 3.80 -6.14
CA LEU A 91 1.07 3.34 -6.82
C LEU A 91 2.32 3.48 -5.95
N LEU A 92 2.46 4.60 -5.24
CA LEU A 92 3.56 4.85 -4.32
C LEU A 92 3.54 3.88 -3.14
N ASP A 93 2.35 3.63 -2.58
CA ASP A 93 2.16 2.68 -1.49
C ASP A 93 2.56 1.25 -1.93
N ALA A 94 2.07 0.79 -3.08
CA ALA A 94 2.43 -0.51 -3.63
C ALA A 94 3.93 -0.63 -3.96
N GLN A 95 4.57 0.44 -4.43
CA GLN A 95 6.02 0.44 -4.67
C GLN A 95 6.82 0.34 -3.37
N SER A 96 6.37 1.00 -2.30
CA SER A 96 7.04 0.95 -1.00
C SER A 96 7.04 -0.47 -0.42
N MET A 97 5.91 -1.17 -0.53
CA MET A 97 5.77 -2.57 -0.08
C MET A 97 6.62 -3.51 -0.92
N LYS A 98 6.63 -3.38 -2.25
CA LYS A 98 7.48 -4.19 -3.14
C LYS A 98 8.98 -4.05 -2.82
N CYS A 99 9.41 -2.85 -2.42
CA CYS A 99 10.81 -2.65 -2.04
C CYS A 99 11.16 -3.40 -0.75
N LEU A 100 10.24 -3.44 0.22
CA LEU A 100 10.40 -4.19 1.47
C LEU A 100 10.35 -5.70 1.22
N GLU A 101 9.39 -6.17 0.43
CA GLU A 101 9.29 -7.57 0.00
C GLU A 101 10.60 -8.05 -0.62
N LYS A 102 11.09 -7.32 -1.63
CA LYS A 102 12.35 -7.63 -2.29
C LYS A 102 13.53 -7.63 -1.31
N TYR A 103 13.58 -6.66 -0.40
CA TYR A 103 14.64 -6.62 0.62
C TYR A 103 14.59 -7.87 1.51
N VAL A 104 13.41 -8.33 1.89
CA VAL A 104 13.26 -9.51 2.75
C VAL A 104 13.58 -10.78 1.99
N GLU A 105 13.15 -10.94 0.75
CA GLU A 105 13.51 -12.07 -0.12
C GLU A 105 15.03 -12.18 -0.34
N GLU A 106 15.73 -11.05 -0.47
CA GLU A 106 17.18 -11.03 -0.70
C GLU A 106 18.00 -11.31 0.57
N ASN A 107 17.45 -11.01 1.76
CA ASN A 107 18.19 -11.06 3.02
C ASN A 107 17.72 -12.15 3.99
N TYR A 108 16.56 -12.75 3.78
CA TYR A 108 15.97 -13.76 4.67
C TYR A 108 15.44 -14.95 3.88
N VAL A 109 15.72 -16.15 4.39
CA VAL A 109 15.16 -17.40 3.85
C VAL A 109 14.57 -18.18 5.01
N LEU A 110 13.31 -18.58 4.84
CA LEU A 110 12.60 -19.40 5.81
C LEU A 110 13.03 -20.86 5.68
N TYR A 111 13.41 -21.48 6.79
CA TYR A 111 13.79 -22.88 6.89
C TYR A 111 12.84 -23.62 7.83
N ASN A 112 12.58 -24.89 7.51
CA ASN A 112 11.85 -25.79 8.38
C ASN A 112 12.75 -26.38 9.47
N ASN A 113 12.15 -27.09 10.43
CA ASN A 113 12.86 -27.75 11.54
C ASN A 113 13.86 -28.84 11.07
N HIS A 114 13.80 -29.24 9.80
CA HIS A 114 14.71 -30.21 9.19
C HIS A 114 15.89 -29.56 8.46
N GLY A 115 16.01 -28.22 8.50
CA GLY A 115 17.09 -27.49 7.83
C GLY A 115 16.92 -27.36 6.32
N ASN A 116 15.72 -27.60 5.78
CA ASN A 116 15.38 -27.37 4.37
C ASN A 116 14.59 -26.05 4.21
N PRO A 117 14.66 -25.39 3.04
CA PRO A 117 13.82 -24.22 2.75
C PRO A 117 12.33 -24.56 2.93
N ALA A 118 11.63 -23.74 3.71
CA ALA A 118 10.21 -23.92 3.97
C ALA A 118 9.40 -23.65 2.70
N LYS A 119 8.59 -24.62 2.28
CA LYS A 119 7.66 -24.50 1.14
C LYS A 119 6.21 -24.31 1.57
N GLU A 120 5.93 -24.50 2.85
CA GLU A 120 4.57 -24.51 3.42
C GLU A 120 4.18 -23.16 4.03
N ALA A 121 5.07 -22.17 3.97
CA ALA A 121 4.85 -20.85 4.55
C ALA A 121 5.66 -19.77 3.85
N VAL A 122 5.14 -18.56 3.88
CA VAL A 122 5.81 -17.34 3.44
C VAL A 122 6.07 -16.41 4.61
N ILE A 123 7.01 -15.49 4.43
CA ILE A 123 7.26 -14.43 5.40
C ILE A 123 6.26 -13.31 5.13
N GLY A 124 5.34 -13.09 6.05
CA GLY A 124 4.46 -11.93 6.06
C GLY A 124 5.21 -10.68 6.47
N LEU A 125 4.81 -9.54 5.89
CA LEU A 125 5.41 -8.24 6.13
C LEU A 125 4.34 -7.33 6.69
N ASP A 126 4.57 -6.82 7.89
CA ASP A 126 3.72 -5.78 8.47
C ASP A 126 4.59 -4.60 8.91
N CYS A 127 4.13 -3.39 8.62
CA CYS A 127 4.80 -2.16 9.01
C CYS A 127 4.06 -1.56 10.20
N GLU A 128 4.61 -1.73 11.40
CA GLU A 128 4.09 -1.11 12.60
C GLU A 128 4.55 0.35 12.72
N ASP A 129 3.73 1.16 13.38
CA ASP A 129 4.03 2.55 13.69
C ASP A 129 5.41 2.69 14.37
N GLY A 130 6.23 3.62 13.87
CA GLY A 130 7.55 3.93 14.45
C GLY A 130 8.74 3.19 13.82
N ASN A 131 8.74 3.00 12.49
CA ASN A 131 9.86 2.44 11.73
C ASN A 131 10.22 0.98 12.07
N LYS A 132 9.19 0.17 12.35
CA LYS A 132 9.35 -1.25 12.65
C LYS A 132 8.76 -2.08 11.52
N LEU A 133 9.58 -2.95 10.94
CA LEU A 133 9.10 -3.98 10.04
C LEU A 133 8.99 -5.28 10.83
N VAL A 134 7.80 -5.84 10.92
CA VAL A 134 7.53 -7.11 11.58
C VAL A 134 7.45 -8.20 10.52
N LEU A 135 8.36 -9.16 10.61
CA LEU A 135 8.31 -10.37 9.83
C LEU A 135 7.44 -11.39 10.55
N SER A 136 6.41 -11.89 9.88
CA SER A 136 5.43 -12.84 10.42
C SER A 136 5.54 -14.18 9.70
N TYR A 137 5.18 -15.27 10.39
CA TYR A 137 4.99 -16.56 9.72
C TYR A 137 3.56 -16.62 9.17
N LEU A 138 3.41 -16.73 7.85
CA LEU A 138 2.12 -16.94 7.20
C LEU A 138 2.09 -18.35 6.58
N PRO A 139 1.30 -19.29 7.11
CA PRO A 139 1.14 -20.59 6.49
C PRO A 139 0.47 -20.42 5.12
N ILE A 140 0.99 -21.12 4.11
CA ILE A 140 0.33 -21.22 2.80
C ILE A 140 -0.77 -22.24 2.97
N ASP A 141 -2.00 -21.77 3.11
CA ASP A 141 -3.16 -22.63 3.25
C ASP A 141 -3.43 -23.35 1.90
N ASN A 142 -2.91 -24.57 1.76
CA ASN A 142 -3.06 -25.40 0.55
C ASN A 142 -4.50 -25.95 0.36
N THR A 143 -5.45 -25.49 1.17
CA THR A 143 -6.83 -25.98 1.24
C THR A 143 -7.60 -25.85 -0.08
N GLU A 144 -7.18 -24.98 -0.99
CA GLU A 144 -7.79 -24.86 -2.34
C GLU A 144 -7.33 -25.97 -3.29
N GLU A 145 -6.07 -26.41 -3.24
CA GLU A 145 -5.58 -27.50 -4.12
C GLU A 145 -6.16 -28.86 -3.70
N GLU A 146 -6.36 -29.09 -2.41
CA GLU A 146 -6.96 -30.33 -1.89
C GLU A 146 -8.46 -30.43 -2.21
N LYS A 147 -9.19 -29.29 -2.22
CA LYS A 147 -10.59 -29.23 -2.67
C LYS A 147 -10.75 -29.50 -4.17
N ILE A 148 -9.83 -29.00 -5.01
CA ILE A 148 -9.85 -29.22 -6.46
C ILE A 148 -9.45 -30.66 -6.81
N ALA A 149 -8.54 -31.28 -6.05
CA ALA A 149 -8.18 -32.68 -6.21
C ALA A 149 -9.31 -33.64 -5.81
N ALA A 150 -10.04 -33.34 -4.72
CA ALA A 150 -11.17 -34.14 -4.26
C ALA A 150 -12.39 -34.07 -5.20
N GLN A 151 -12.59 -32.97 -5.93
CA GLN A 151 -13.67 -32.84 -6.92
C GLN A 151 -13.38 -33.51 -8.27
N ARG A 152 -12.12 -33.89 -8.55
CA ARG A 152 -11.74 -34.61 -9.77
C ARG A 152 -11.79 -36.13 -9.63
N THR A 153 -11.94 -36.64 -8.41
CA THR A 153 -12.02 -38.07 -8.10
C THR A 153 -13.42 -38.52 -7.68
N SER A 154 -14.40 -37.60 -7.63
CA SER A 154 -15.84 -37.86 -7.46
C SER A 154 -16.60 -37.76 -8.78
#